data_AF-A2Y0I3-F1
#
_entry.id   AF-A2Y0I3-F1
#
_cell.length_a   1.000
_cell.length_b   1.000
_cell.length_c   1.000
_cell.angle_alpha   90.00
_cell.angle_beta   90.00
_cell.angle_gamma   90.00
#
_symmetry.space_group_name_H-M   'P 1'
#
loop_
_entity.id
_entity.type
_entity.pdbx_description
1 polymer ?
#
loop_
_entity_poly.entity_id
_entity_poly.type
_entity_poly.pdbx_seq_one_letter_code
_entity_poly.pdbx_strand_id
1 'polypeptide(L)'
;MVGAAGSPYHDGLFLFDLHLPATYPTAPPEVYYHSFGLRVNPNLYPSGTVCLSLLNTFDGEGVEVWSPARSTLLQVLVSIQGLVLTADPYYNEAGYDAYAGTPGGRRNAASYAENACLLTLRSALHLLRRPPRGFEGVVGAHFRRRGAHVLAACESYLRGTRVAGDGGDGGGGERTCSAGFRLALRNVVPVLAAAFAEIGVEGCERFGDGELGQCSLTAIDDSAASADASD
;
A
#
# COMPACT_ATOMS: atom_id res chain seq x y z
N MET A 1 -12.45 0.14 0.39
CA MET A 1 -11.78 -1.17 0.56
C MET A 1 -10.56 -1.00 1.46
N VAL A 2 -10.25 -1.99 2.30
CA VAL A 2 -9.05 -1.99 3.14
C VAL A 2 -7.97 -2.82 2.45
N GLY A 3 -6.74 -2.31 2.38
CA GLY A 3 -5.62 -3.07 1.82
C GLY A 3 -5.23 -4.25 2.70
N ALA A 4 -4.95 -5.39 2.07
CA ALA A 4 -4.73 -6.65 2.76
C ALA A 4 -3.39 -6.67 3.52
N ALA A 5 -3.34 -7.42 4.62
CA ALA A 5 -2.09 -7.77 5.29
C ALA A 5 -1.16 -8.54 4.32
N GLY A 6 0.15 -8.36 4.48
CA GLY A 6 1.13 -8.97 3.57
C GLY A 6 1.34 -8.22 2.24
N SER A 7 0.68 -7.06 2.05
CA SER A 7 0.86 -6.21 0.87
C SER A 7 1.42 -4.83 1.27
N PRO A 8 2.01 -4.06 0.32
CA PRO A 8 2.37 -2.67 0.57
C PRO A 8 1.16 -1.76 0.87
N TYR A 9 -0.06 -2.28 0.70
CA TYR A 9 -1.33 -1.58 0.91
C TYR A 9 -1.91 -1.78 2.31
N HIS A 10 -1.28 -2.61 3.16
CA HIS A 10 -1.79 -3.02 4.47
C HIS A 10 -2.31 -1.84 5.30
N ASP A 11 -3.53 -1.99 5.82
CA ASP A 11 -4.25 -0.98 6.62
C ASP A 11 -4.57 0.35 5.89
N GLY A 12 -4.19 0.48 4.62
CA GLY A 12 -4.62 1.58 3.75
C GLY A 12 -6.11 1.51 3.40
N LEU A 13 -6.71 2.67 3.13
CA LEU A 13 -8.07 2.79 2.60
C LEU A 13 -8.04 3.21 1.13
N PHE A 14 -8.80 2.48 0.32
CA PHE A 14 -8.95 2.71 -1.12
C PHE A 14 -10.44 2.93 -1.42
N LEU A 15 -10.79 4.13 -1.90
CA LEU A 15 -12.17 4.52 -2.18
C LEU A 15 -12.43 4.49 -3.68
N PHE A 16 -13.56 3.91 -4.05
CA PHE A 16 -13.98 3.73 -5.43
C PHE A 16 -15.43 4.16 -5.57
N ASP A 17 -15.72 4.96 -6.60
CA ASP A 17 -17.09 5.24 -7.02
C ASP A 17 -17.49 4.22 -8.09
N LEU A 18 -18.67 3.64 -7.95
CA LEU A 18 -19.24 2.71 -8.91
C LEU A 18 -20.48 3.36 -9.53
N HIS A 19 -20.42 3.65 -10.82
CA HIS A 19 -21.56 4.14 -11.59
C HIS A 19 -22.14 3.01 -12.44
N LEU A 20 -23.45 2.77 -12.31
CA LEU A 20 -24.17 1.81 -13.15
C LEU A 20 -24.79 2.61 -14.30
N PRO A 21 -24.26 2.51 -15.54
CA PRO A 21 -24.81 3.26 -16.67
C PRO A 21 -26.21 2.75 -17.01
N ALA A 22 -26.97 3.54 -17.78
CA ALA A 22 -28.31 3.15 -18.23
C ALA A 22 -28.32 1.84 -19.06
N THR A 23 -27.17 1.44 -19.60
CA THR A 23 -26.96 0.21 -20.35
C THR A 23 -26.56 -0.98 -19.46
N TYR A 24 -26.42 -0.81 -18.14
CA TYR A 24 -26.16 -1.92 -17.23
C TYR A 24 -27.36 -2.88 -17.17
N PRO A 25 -27.16 -4.22 -17.21
CA PRO A 25 -25.89 -4.93 -17.16
C PRO A 25 -25.28 -5.27 -18.54
N THR A 26 -25.84 -4.79 -19.65
CA THR A 26 -25.26 -5.01 -20.99
C THR A 26 -23.85 -4.44 -21.10
N ALA A 27 -23.61 -3.25 -20.52
CA ALA A 27 -22.26 -2.70 -20.29
C ALA A 27 -21.80 -2.95 -18.84
N PRO A 28 -20.48 -3.04 -18.58
CA PRO A 28 -19.95 -3.11 -17.22
C PRO A 28 -20.24 -1.84 -16.40
N PRO A 29 -20.10 -1.89 -15.07
CA PRO A 29 -20.08 -0.68 -14.26
C PRO A 29 -18.87 0.19 -14.62
N GLU A 30 -19.01 1.50 -14.49
CA GLU A 30 -17.87 2.42 -14.53
C GLU A 30 -17.30 2.56 -13.12
N VAL A 31 -15.98 2.41 -12.98
CA VAL A 31 -15.30 2.48 -11.67
C VAL A 31 -14.27 3.59 -11.68
N TYR A 32 -14.37 4.48 -10.69
CA TYR A 32 -13.43 5.58 -10.48
C TYR A 32 -12.71 5.43 -9.15
N TYR A 33 -11.38 5.40 -9.17
CA TYR A 33 -10.53 5.39 -7.98
C TYR A 33 -10.17 6.80 -7.53
N HIS A 34 -10.39 7.10 -6.25
CA HIS A 34 -9.95 8.35 -5.63
C HIS A 34 -8.42 8.32 -5.42
N SER A 35 -7.67 8.65 -6.48
CA SER A 35 -6.22 8.50 -6.55
C SER A 35 -5.42 9.59 -5.85
N PHE A 36 -6.00 10.78 -5.70
CA PHE A 36 -5.30 12.01 -5.30
C PHE A 36 -4.10 12.36 -6.18
N GLY A 37 -4.12 11.91 -7.45
CA GLY A 37 -3.00 12.06 -8.38
C GLY A 37 -1.84 11.09 -8.15
N LEU A 38 -2.00 10.09 -7.26
CA LEU A 38 -0.97 9.10 -6.93
C LEU A 38 -1.16 7.82 -7.76
N ARG A 39 -0.06 7.26 -8.29
CA ARG A 39 -0.06 5.93 -8.94
C ARG A 39 0.44 4.86 -7.96
N VAL A 40 -0.47 4.33 -7.14
CA VAL A 40 -0.14 3.32 -6.10
C VAL A 40 0.01 1.90 -6.65
N ASN A 41 -0.50 1.63 -7.84
CA ASN A 41 -0.48 0.33 -8.50
C ASN A 41 -0.45 0.54 -10.04
N PRO A 42 0.13 -0.39 -10.83
CA PRO A 42 0.11 -0.26 -12.28
C PRO A 42 -1.30 -0.12 -12.85
N ASN A 43 -2.31 -0.78 -12.27
CA ASN A 43 -3.71 -0.74 -12.70
C ASN A 43 -4.56 0.35 -12.03
N LEU A 44 -3.98 1.21 -11.18
CA LEU A 44 -4.66 2.34 -10.54
C LEU A 44 -4.01 3.65 -10.97
N TYR A 45 -4.61 4.30 -11.96
CA TYR A 45 -4.00 5.47 -12.58
C TYR A 45 -4.20 6.75 -11.75
N PRO A 46 -3.29 7.74 -11.88
CA PRO A 46 -3.49 9.07 -11.30
C PRO A 46 -4.78 9.75 -11.75
N SER A 47 -5.30 9.42 -12.94
CA SER A 47 -6.59 9.91 -13.44
C SER A 47 -7.80 9.36 -12.66
N GLY A 48 -7.62 8.31 -11.87
CA GLY A 48 -8.68 7.54 -11.24
C GLY A 48 -9.19 6.37 -12.08
N THR A 49 -8.63 6.14 -13.26
CA THR A 49 -8.93 4.96 -14.07
C THR A 49 -8.48 3.68 -13.36
N VAL A 50 -9.37 2.68 -13.30
CA VAL A 50 -9.09 1.32 -12.81
C VAL A 50 -8.99 0.39 -13.99
N CYS A 51 -7.84 -0.26 -14.18
CA CYS A 51 -7.62 -1.24 -15.25
C CYS A 51 -8.01 -2.64 -14.79
N LEU A 52 -9.10 -3.17 -15.34
CA LEU A 52 -9.56 -4.54 -15.16
C LEU A 52 -10.27 -5.00 -16.43
N SER A 53 -10.04 -6.24 -16.86
CA SER A 53 -10.71 -6.83 -18.03
C SER A 53 -12.24 -6.89 -17.85
N LEU A 54 -12.71 -7.15 -16.64
CA LEU A 54 -14.13 -7.07 -16.27
C LEU A 54 -14.75 -5.67 -16.44
N LEU A 55 -13.93 -4.63 -16.56
CA LEU A 55 -14.37 -3.24 -16.77
C LEU A 55 -14.11 -2.76 -18.20
N ASN A 56 -13.65 -3.64 -19.10
CA ASN A 56 -13.21 -3.32 -20.45
C ASN A 56 -12.11 -2.23 -20.50
N THR A 57 -11.30 -2.11 -19.44
CA THR A 57 -10.19 -1.14 -19.32
C THR A 57 -8.81 -1.82 -19.28
N PHE A 58 -8.78 -3.13 -19.51
CA PHE A 58 -7.59 -3.94 -19.64
C PHE A 58 -7.89 -5.13 -20.55
N ASP A 59 -6.87 -5.69 -21.17
CA ASP A 59 -7.03 -6.87 -22.02
C ASP A 59 -7.44 -8.09 -21.18
N GLY A 60 -8.26 -8.96 -21.76
CA GLY A 60 -8.67 -10.21 -21.14
C GLY A 60 -9.43 -11.09 -22.12
N GLU A 61 -9.54 -12.38 -21.80
CA GLU A 61 -10.13 -13.36 -22.70
C GLU A 61 -11.28 -14.14 -22.07
N GLY A 62 -12.27 -14.49 -22.90
CA GLY A 62 -13.35 -15.41 -22.54
C GLY A 62 -14.12 -15.02 -21.29
N VAL A 63 -13.80 -15.68 -20.17
CA VAL A 63 -14.50 -15.50 -18.88
C VAL A 63 -13.99 -14.32 -18.05
N GLU A 64 -12.87 -13.71 -18.45
CA GLU A 64 -12.28 -12.53 -17.80
C GLU A 64 -12.99 -11.24 -18.22
N VAL A 65 -13.62 -11.22 -19.38
CA VAL A 65 -14.34 -10.06 -19.93
C VAL A 65 -15.76 -10.00 -19.36
N TRP A 66 -16.30 -8.78 -19.20
CA TRP A 66 -17.66 -8.56 -18.71
C TRP A 66 -18.71 -9.37 -19.49
N SER A 67 -19.55 -10.09 -18.75
CA SER A 67 -20.67 -10.84 -19.29
C SER A 67 -21.96 -10.43 -18.58
N PRO A 68 -22.94 -9.83 -19.28
CA PRO A 68 -24.19 -9.37 -18.66
C PRO A 68 -24.96 -10.48 -17.91
N ALA A 69 -24.79 -11.73 -18.33
CA ALA A 69 -25.47 -12.89 -17.78
C ALA A 69 -24.73 -13.57 -16.60
N ARG A 70 -23.44 -13.26 -16.39
CA ARG A 70 -22.59 -14.00 -15.43
C ARG A 70 -21.77 -13.10 -14.50
N SER A 71 -21.43 -11.90 -14.95
CA SER A 71 -20.60 -10.96 -14.21
C SER A 71 -21.42 -10.22 -13.16
N THR A 72 -20.79 -9.90 -12.03
CA THR A 72 -21.42 -9.27 -10.88
C THR A 72 -20.56 -8.14 -10.33
N LEU A 73 -21.17 -7.18 -9.63
CA LEU A 73 -20.41 -6.16 -8.90
C LEU A 73 -19.49 -6.79 -7.85
N LEU A 74 -19.89 -7.92 -7.23
CA LEU A 74 -19.05 -8.63 -6.28
C LEU A 74 -17.77 -9.14 -6.95
N GLN A 75 -17.85 -9.71 -8.15
CA GLN A 75 -16.66 -10.14 -8.90
C GLN A 75 -15.73 -8.96 -9.19
N VAL A 76 -16.26 -7.80 -9.59
CA VAL A 76 -15.45 -6.58 -9.78
C VAL A 76 -14.70 -6.23 -8.48
N LEU A 77 -15.40 -6.18 -7.34
CA LEU A 77 -14.78 -5.87 -6.05
C LEU A 77 -13.73 -6.91 -5.64
N VAL A 78 -14.03 -8.20 -5.78
CA VAL A 78 -13.08 -9.27 -5.46
C VAL A 78 -11.87 -9.24 -6.40
N SER A 79 -12.06 -8.91 -7.69
CA SER A 79 -10.96 -8.72 -8.65
C SER A 79 -10.07 -7.54 -8.28
N ILE A 80 -10.62 -6.40 -7.83
CA ILE A 80 -9.80 -5.29 -7.32
C ILE A 80 -8.95 -5.76 -6.12
N GLN A 81 -9.54 -6.48 -5.18
CA GLN A 81 -8.80 -7.00 -4.01
C GLN A 81 -7.73 -8.03 -4.40
N GLY A 82 -8.07 -8.99 -5.25
CA GLY A 82 -7.24 -10.15 -5.52
C GLY A 82 -6.24 -9.96 -6.66
N LEU A 83 -6.49 -9.05 -7.60
CA LEU A 83 -5.65 -8.85 -8.79
C LEU A 83 -4.96 -7.49 -8.78
N VAL A 84 -5.57 -6.47 -8.18
CA VAL A 84 -4.99 -5.11 -8.15
C VAL A 84 -4.23 -4.86 -6.85
N LEU A 85 -4.87 -5.03 -5.69
CA LEU A 85 -4.24 -4.77 -4.38
C LEU A 85 -3.42 -5.96 -3.86
N THR A 86 -2.52 -6.48 -4.70
CA THR A 86 -1.71 -7.69 -4.48
C THR A 86 -0.47 -7.44 -3.61
N ALA A 87 0.18 -8.52 -3.16
CA ALA A 87 1.42 -8.46 -2.37
C ALA A 87 2.62 -7.93 -3.17
N ASP A 88 2.73 -8.30 -4.45
CA ASP A 88 3.80 -7.84 -5.35
C ASP A 88 3.23 -7.08 -6.56
N PRO A 89 2.74 -5.84 -6.34
CA PRO A 89 2.05 -5.07 -7.37
C PRO A 89 2.93 -4.66 -8.57
N TYR A 90 4.26 -4.84 -8.48
CA TYR A 90 5.16 -4.67 -9.61
C TYR A 90 4.79 -5.57 -10.80
N TYR A 91 4.36 -6.81 -10.52
CA TYR A 91 4.03 -7.79 -11.55
C TYR A 91 2.65 -7.58 -12.18
N ASN A 92 1.88 -6.60 -11.71
CA ASN A 92 0.63 -6.19 -12.34
C ASN A 92 0.85 -5.39 -13.63
N GLU A 93 2.07 -4.91 -13.87
CA GLU A 93 2.43 -4.23 -15.12
C GLU A 93 2.54 -5.24 -16.27
N ALA A 94 2.02 -4.88 -17.44
CA ALA A 94 1.96 -5.81 -18.56
C ALA A 94 3.36 -6.27 -18.99
N GLY A 95 3.54 -7.59 -19.12
CA GLY A 95 4.81 -8.22 -19.50
C GLY A 95 5.85 -8.32 -18.40
N TYR A 96 5.54 -7.89 -17.16
CA TYR A 96 6.50 -7.99 -16.05
C TYR A 96 6.49 -9.37 -15.37
N ASP A 97 5.47 -10.18 -15.64
CA ASP A 97 5.39 -11.60 -15.27
C ASP A 97 6.62 -12.39 -15.74
N ALA A 98 7.18 -12.04 -16.91
CA ALA A 98 8.41 -12.62 -17.43
C ALA A 98 9.64 -12.42 -16.51
N TYR A 99 9.61 -11.43 -15.60
CA TYR A 99 10.68 -11.17 -14.64
C TYR A 99 10.44 -11.85 -13.28
N ALA A 100 9.29 -12.51 -13.08
CA ALA A 100 9.00 -13.23 -11.84
C ALA A 100 10.09 -14.29 -11.57
N GLY A 101 10.51 -14.40 -10.31
CA GLY A 101 11.57 -15.34 -9.93
C GLY A 101 13.00 -14.96 -10.37
N THR A 102 13.20 -13.89 -11.13
CA THR A 102 14.56 -13.40 -11.47
C THR A 102 15.13 -12.51 -10.35
N PRO A 103 16.46 -12.44 -10.17
CA PRO A 103 17.07 -11.50 -9.22
C PRO A 103 16.73 -10.03 -9.53
N GLY A 104 16.64 -9.67 -10.81
CA GLY A 104 16.26 -8.33 -11.26
C GLY A 104 14.81 -7.98 -10.91
N GLY A 105 13.88 -8.87 -11.25
CA GLY A 105 12.46 -8.72 -10.93
C GLY A 105 12.23 -8.60 -9.42
N ARG A 106 12.88 -9.45 -8.60
CA ARG A 106 12.78 -9.35 -7.13
C ARG A 106 13.27 -8.02 -6.57
N ARG A 107 14.36 -7.46 -7.12
CA ARG A 107 14.86 -6.14 -6.69
C ARG A 107 13.89 -5.03 -7.08
N ASN A 108 13.38 -5.06 -8.30
CA ASN A 108 12.43 -4.05 -8.78
C ASN A 108 11.10 -4.12 -8.02
N ALA A 109 10.59 -5.33 -7.75
CA ALA A 109 9.40 -5.54 -6.94
C ALA A 109 9.55 -5.00 -5.51
N ALA A 110 10.70 -5.21 -4.88
CA ALA A 110 11.00 -4.63 -3.56
C ALA A 110 10.96 -3.09 -3.57
N SER A 111 11.64 -2.46 -4.53
CA SER A 111 11.63 -0.99 -4.69
C SER A 111 10.22 -0.46 -4.99
N TYR A 112 9.44 -1.18 -5.79
CA TYR A 112 8.07 -0.81 -6.10
C TYR A 112 7.17 -0.90 -4.86
N ALA A 113 7.30 -1.97 -4.07
CA ALA A 113 6.53 -2.17 -2.84
C ALA A 113 6.81 -1.04 -1.83
N GLU A 114 8.07 -0.63 -1.67
CA GLU A 114 8.44 0.52 -0.84
C GLU A 114 7.75 1.82 -1.30
N ASN A 115 7.78 2.11 -2.59
CA ASN A 115 7.10 3.27 -3.14
C ASN A 115 5.57 3.18 -2.99
N ALA A 116 4.97 2.02 -3.28
CA ALA A 116 3.53 1.80 -3.11
C ALA A 116 3.09 1.97 -1.65
N CYS A 117 3.90 1.51 -0.69
CA CYS A 117 3.67 1.74 0.73
C CYS A 117 3.72 3.25 1.07
N LEU A 118 4.75 3.96 0.63
CA LEU A 118 4.86 5.41 0.85
C LEU A 118 3.66 6.17 0.28
N LEU A 119 3.21 5.82 -0.92
CA LEU A 119 2.05 6.43 -1.54
C LEU A 119 0.74 6.04 -0.86
N THR A 120 0.64 4.84 -0.29
CA THR A 120 -0.51 4.42 0.54
C THR A 120 -0.61 5.27 1.80
N LEU A 121 0.51 5.54 2.49
CA LEU A 121 0.55 6.43 3.65
C LEU A 121 0.16 7.88 3.27
N ARG A 122 0.60 8.36 2.10
CA ARG A 122 0.18 9.67 1.58
C ARG A 122 -1.31 9.71 1.25
N SER A 123 -1.86 8.64 0.66
CA SER A 123 -3.29 8.52 0.41
C SER A 123 -4.10 8.59 1.71
N ALA A 124 -3.64 7.92 2.78
CA ALA A 124 -4.25 8.04 4.11
C ALA A 124 -4.28 9.49 4.62
N LEU A 125 -3.19 10.25 4.46
CA LEU A 125 -3.16 11.69 4.78
C LEU A 125 -4.18 12.50 3.97
N HIS A 126 -4.34 12.21 2.68
CA HIS A 126 -5.35 12.87 1.85
C HIS A 126 -6.77 12.57 2.35
N LEU A 127 -7.05 11.32 2.68
CA LEU A 127 -8.35 10.88 3.20
C LEU A 127 -8.68 11.48 4.56
N LEU A 128 -7.70 11.61 5.46
CA LEU A 128 -7.91 12.25 6.76
C LEU A 128 -8.18 13.75 6.62
N ARG A 129 -7.49 14.42 5.70
CA ARG A 129 -7.64 15.87 5.47
C ARG A 129 -8.93 16.22 4.72
N ARG A 130 -9.31 15.41 3.74
CA ARG A 130 -10.48 15.64 2.87
C ARG A 130 -11.18 14.31 2.58
N PRO A 131 -11.85 13.71 3.59
CA PRO A 131 -12.62 12.51 3.38
C PRO A 131 -13.75 12.76 2.37
N PRO A 132 -14.05 11.80 1.47
CA PRO A 132 -15.22 11.91 0.60
C PRO A 132 -16.51 12.04 1.40
N ARG A 133 -17.47 12.79 0.85
CA ARG A 133 -18.74 13.08 1.51
C ARG A 133 -19.47 11.79 1.90
N GLY A 134 -19.85 11.69 3.17
CA GLY A 134 -20.53 10.51 3.73
C GLY A 134 -19.58 9.40 4.20
N PHE A 135 -18.27 9.53 3.95
CA PHE A 135 -17.26 8.57 4.41
C PHE A 135 -16.40 9.11 5.56
N GLU A 136 -16.67 10.31 6.07
CA GLU A 136 -15.89 10.95 7.14
C GLU A 136 -15.82 10.06 8.38
N GLY A 137 -16.96 9.52 8.81
CA GLY A 137 -17.04 8.62 9.95
C GLY A 137 -16.31 7.29 9.72
N VAL A 138 -16.38 6.73 8.51
CA VAL A 138 -15.73 5.46 8.15
C VAL A 138 -14.22 5.62 8.12
N VAL A 139 -13.72 6.67 7.46
CA VAL A 139 -12.29 6.99 7.37
C VAL A 139 -11.73 7.25 8.78
N GLY A 140 -12.38 8.13 9.55
CA GLY A 140 -11.95 8.45 10.90
C GLY A 140 -11.98 7.24 11.84
N ALA A 141 -13.03 6.42 11.80
CA ALA A 141 -13.13 5.22 12.64
C ALA A 141 -12.10 4.15 12.26
N HIS A 142 -11.80 3.97 10.97
CA HIS A 142 -10.77 3.03 10.52
C HIS A 142 -9.39 3.44 11.04
N PHE A 143 -8.96 4.67 10.76
CA PHE A 143 -7.63 5.12 11.19
C PHE A 143 -7.52 5.32 12.69
N ARG A 144 -8.62 5.60 13.41
CA ARG A 144 -8.59 5.55 14.88
C ARG A 144 -8.26 4.16 15.42
N ARG A 145 -8.82 3.11 14.81
CA ARG A 145 -8.56 1.71 15.20
C ARG A 145 -7.22 1.17 14.73
N ARG A 146 -6.76 1.61 13.55
CA ARG A 146 -5.59 1.03 12.87
C ARG A 146 -4.36 1.92 12.89
N GLY A 147 -4.48 3.20 13.25
CA GLY A 147 -3.40 4.18 13.18
C GLY A 147 -2.17 3.78 13.99
N ALA A 148 -2.35 3.22 15.19
CA ALA A 148 -1.26 2.70 16.01
C ALA A 148 -0.51 1.55 15.31
N HIS A 149 -1.23 0.66 14.61
CA HIS A 149 -0.62 -0.42 13.82
C HIS A 149 0.13 0.12 12.60
N VAL A 150 -0.43 1.12 11.92
CA VAL A 150 0.23 1.79 10.78
C VAL A 150 1.53 2.46 11.24
N LEU A 151 1.51 3.18 12.37
CA LEU A 151 2.71 3.81 12.92
C LEU A 151 3.75 2.78 13.37
N ALA A 152 3.33 1.67 14.01
CA ALA A 152 4.23 0.59 14.38
C ALA A 152 4.90 -0.04 13.14
N ALA A 153 4.17 -0.24 12.04
CA ALA A 153 4.75 -0.72 10.80
C ALA A 153 5.78 0.27 10.22
N CYS A 154 5.47 1.57 10.21
CA CYS A 154 6.41 2.61 9.81
C CYS A 154 7.68 2.60 10.67
N GLU A 155 7.55 2.38 11.99
CA GLU A 155 8.66 2.28 12.92
C GLU A 155 9.56 1.07 12.61
N SER A 156 8.96 -0.10 12.35
CA SER A 156 9.69 -1.28 11.88
C SER A 156 10.44 -1.01 10.57
N TYR A 157 9.80 -0.33 9.61
CA TYR A 157 10.46 0.05 8.37
C TYR A 157 11.63 1.01 8.59
N LEU A 158 11.50 1.99 9.48
CA LEU A 158 12.60 2.89 9.85
C LEU A 158 13.80 2.14 10.45
N ARG A 159 13.55 1.04 11.16
CA ARG A 159 14.57 0.10 11.69
C ARG A 159 15.14 -0.85 10.64
N GLY A 160 14.62 -0.83 9.42
CA GLY A 160 15.14 -1.61 8.30
C GLY A 160 14.27 -2.82 7.94
N THR A 161 13.15 -3.08 8.61
CA THR A 161 12.25 -4.17 8.19
C THR A 161 11.77 -3.93 6.76
N ARG A 162 11.71 -5.00 5.96
CA ARG A 162 11.23 -4.94 4.58
C ARG A 162 9.72 -4.69 4.54
N VAL A 163 9.27 -3.92 3.55
CA VAL A 163 7.84 -3.84 3.22
C VAL A 163 7.37 -5.21 2.73
N ALA A 164 6.17 -5.60 3.15
CA ALA A 164 5.60 -6.89 2.79
C ALA A 164 5.48 -7.09 1.27
N GLY A 165 5.73 -8.33 0.84
CA GLY A 165 5.61 -8.84 -0.54
C GLY A 165 5.85 -10.35 -0.53
N ASP A 166 5.36 -11.09 -1.54
CA ASP A 166 5.41 -12.56 -1.64
C ASP A 166 6.80 -13.06 -2.10
N GLY A 167 7.82 -12.22 -1.95
CA GLY A 167 9.18 -12.50 -2.38
C GLY A 167 9.77 -13.69 -1.63
N GLY A 168 9.56 -14.89 -2.21
CA GLY A 168 9.96 -16.18 -1.69
C GLY A 168 11.31 -16.18 -0.97
N ASP A 169 11.30 -16.85 0.18
CA ASP A 169 12.38 -17.01 1.16
C ASP A 169 13.55 -17.87 0.63
N GLY A 170 14.08 -17.51 -0.54
CA GLY A 170 15.07 -18.28 -1.29
C GLY A 170 16.51 -17.78 -1.14
N GLY A 171 16.89 -17.25 0.02
CA GLY A 171 18.30 -16.90 0.28
C GLY A 171 18.48 -15.94 1.45
N GLY A 172 19.00 -16.49 2.56
CA GLY A 172 19.20 -15.89 3.89
C GLY A 172 20.17 -14.71 3.98
N GLY A 173 19.98 -13.68 3.15
CA GLY A 173 20.43 -12.34 3.45
C GLY A 173 19.25 -11.53 3.98
N GLU A 174 19.38 -10.97 5.18
CA GLU A 174 18.38 -10.09 5.79
C GLU A 174 18.20 -8.84 4.90
N ARG A 175 17.22 -8.88 4.00
CA ARG A 175 16.99 -7.79 3.04
C ARG A 175 16.26 -6.67 3.74
N THR A 176 17.03 -5.69 4.18
CA THR A 176 16.50 -4.45 4.75
C THR A 176 15.86 -3.58 3.68
N CYS A 177 14.93 -2.71 4.07
CA CYS A 177 14.38 -1.72 3.16
C CYS A 177 15.43 -0.66 2.78
N SER A 178 15.23 -0.02 1.62
CA SER A 178 16.22 0.91 1.06
C SER A 178 16.43 2.14 1.95
N ALA A 179 17.65 2.69 1.91
CA ALA A 179 17.97 3.93 2.62
C ALA A 179 17.10 5.11 2.14
N GLY A 180 16.77 5.15 0.84
CA GLY A 180 15.89 6.16 0.25
C GLY A 180 14.47 6.08 0.80
N PHE A 181 13.91 4.88 0.92
CA PHE A 181 12.60 4.68 1.53
C PHE A 181 12.58 5.10 3.00
N ARG A 182 13.60 4.71 3.80
CA ARG A 182 13.71 5.15 5.20
C ARG A 182 13.81 6.67 5.33
N LEU A 183 14.59 7.33 4.47
CA LEU A 183 14.67 8.79 4.43
C LEU A 183 13.31 9.42 4.09
N ALA A 184 12.57 8.86 3.13
CA ALA A 184 11.23 9.35 2.79
C ALA A 184 10.23 9.17 3.94
N LEU A 185 10.30 8.03 4.65
CA LEU A 185 9.46 7.77 5.83
C LEU A 185 9.72 8.78 6.95
N ARG A 186 10.98 9.17 7.21
CA ARG A 186 11.31 10.19 8.22
C ARG A 186 10.57 11.51 8.01
N ASN A 187 10.22 11.83 6.76
CA ASN A 187 9.46 13.05 6.44
C ASN A 187 7.93 12.84 6.48
N VAL A 188 7.45 11.62 6.23
CA VAL A 188 6.00 11.33 6.18
C VAL A 188 5.45 10.96 7.55
N VAL A 189 6.22 10.23 8.36
CA VAL A 189 5.76 9.67 9.64
C VAL A 189 5.34 10.75 10.65
N PRO A 190 6.09 11.86 10.87
CA PRO A 190 5.64 12.91 11.78
C PRO A 190 4.30 13.54 11.37
N VAL A 191 4.14 13.80 10.07
CA VAL A 191 2.90 14.37 9.51
C VAL A 191 1.72 13.40 9.66
N LEU A 192 1.97 12.10 9.47
CA LEU A 192 0.97 11.05 9.66
C LEU A 192 0.59 10.89 11.12
N ALA A 193 1.56 10.90 12.03
CA ALA A 193 1.33 10.81 13.47
C ALA A 193 0.51 12.01 13.98
N ALA A 194 0.81 13.23 13.51
CA ALA A 194 0.02 14.41 13.84
C ALA A 194 -1.44 14.27 13.39
N ALA A 195 -1.68 13.82 12.14
CA ALA A 195 -3.03 13.60 11.64
C ALA A 195 -3.78 12.47 12.39
N PHE A 196 -3.07 11.44 12.85
CA PHE A 196 -3.64 10.38 13.68
C PHE A 196 -3.94 10.86 15.11
N ALA A 197 -3.11 11.73 15.68
CA ALA A 197 -3.36 12.33 16.98
C ALA A 197 -4.65 13.19 16.97
N GLU A 198 -4.88 13.96 15.90
CA GLU A 198 -6.11 14.77 15.73
C GLU A 198 -7.41 13.95 15.80
N ILE A 199 -7.36 12.67 15.41
CA ILE A 199 -8.51 11.76 15.45
C ILE A 199 -8.53 10.84 16.69
N GLY A 200 -7.60 11.03 17.62
CA GLY A 200 -7.53 10.31 18.90
C GLY A 200 -6.83 8.96 18.87
N VAL A 201 -5.80 8.78 18.01
CA VAL A 201 -4.92 7.61 18.06
C VAL A 201 -3.87 7.81 19.15
N GLU A 202 -3.73 6.83 20.04
CA GLU A 202 -2.74 6.83 21.12
C GLU A 202 -1.32 6.50 20.63
N GLY A 203 -0.28 6.99 21.32
CA GLY A 203 1.11 6.64 21.02
C GLY A 203 1.68 7.36 19.80
N CYS A 204 1.09 8.49 19.40
CA CYS A 204 1.56 9.33 18.28
C CYS A 204 2.71 10.26 18.69
N GLU A 205 2.82 10.61 19.97
CA GLU A 205 3.78 11.55 20.54
C GLU A 205 5.25 11.15 20.32
N ARG A 206 5.56 9.84 20.33
CA ARG A 206 6.90 9.29 20.05
C ARG A 206 7.39 9.48 18.60
N PHE A 207 6.52 9.97 17.72
CA PHE A 207 6.83 10.23 16.31
C PHE A 207 6.93 11.73 15.98
N GLY A 208 6.88 12.61 17.00
CA GLY A 208 7.02 14.05 16.83
C GLY A 208 8.42 14.49 16.37
N ASP A 209 8.51 15.73 15.89
CA ASP A 209 9.72 16.38 15.34
C ASP A 209 10.85 16.45 16.40
N GLY A 210 11.59 15.35 16.59
CA GLY A 210 12.74 15.32 17.50
C GLY A 210 13.31 13.93 17.81
N GLU A 211 12.49 12.88 17.87
CA GLU A 211 12.93 11.57 18.41
C GLU A 211 13.30 10.53 17.34
N LEU A 212 12.79 10.67 16.11
CA LEU A 212 13.09 9.71 15.02
C LEU A 212 14.56 9.73 14.56
N GLY A 213 15.33 10.74 14.98
CA GLY A 213 16.77 10.83 14.76
C GLY A 213 17.61 9.94 15.70
N GLN A 214 17.06 9.50 16.83
CA GLN A 214 17.81 8.75 17.86
C GLN A 214 17.64 7.23 17.77
N CYS A 215 16.52 6.74 17.20
CA CYS A 215 16.29 5.29 16.99
C CYS A 215 17.32 4.61 16.07
N SER A 216 18.17 5.37 15.37
CA SER A 216 19.22 4.82 14.49
C SER A 216 20.61 4.77 15.14
N LEU A 217 20.82 5.45 16.28
CA LEU A 217 22.14 5.54 16.91
C LEU A 217 22.34 4.48 18.00
N THR A 218 21.28 4.11 18.73
CA THR A 218 21.38 3.09 19.79
C THR A 218 21.49 1.65 19.25
N ALA A 219 20.98 1.38 18.04
CA ALA A 219 21.03 0.03 17.47
C ALA A 219 22.39 -0.34 16.85
N ILE A 220 23.28 0.65 16.61
CA ILE A 220 24.61 0.40 16.06
C ILE A 220 25.61 0.06 17.19
N ASP A 221 25.47 0.69 18.35
CA ASP A 221 26.39 0.47 19.50
C ASP A 221 26.23 -0.90 20.17
N ASP A 222 25.01 -1.46 20.24
CA ASP A 222 24.79 -2.75 20.90
C ASP A 222 25.36 -3.95 20.11
N SER A 223 25.59 -3.79 18.80
CA SER A 223 26.23 -4.83 17.98
C SER A 223 27.76 -4.82 18.04
N ALA A 224 28.35 -3.71 18.48
CA ALA A 224 29.80 -3.55 18.62
C ALA A 224 30.30 -3.97 20.01
N ALA A 225 29.45 -3.95 21.03
CA ALA A 225 29.85 -4.25 22.41
C ALA A 225 29.93 -5.75 22.75
N SER A 226 29.40 -6.66 21.91
CA SER A 226 29.39 -8.11 22.20
C SER A 226 30.51 -8.91 21.52
N ALA A 227 31.40 -8.27 20.77
CA ALA A 227 32.46 -8.96 20.01
C ALA A 227 33.84 -8.97 20.70
N ASP A 228 34.00 -8.33 21.87
CA ASP A 228 35.31 -8.10 22.50
C ASP A 228 35.46 -8.73 23.89
N ALA A 229 34.69 -9.78 24.18
CA ALA A 229 34.77 -10.51 25.44
C ALA A 229 34.79 -12.03 25.20
N SER A 230 35.88 -12.54 24.60
CA SER A 230 36.27 -13.96 24.62
C SER A 230 37.74 -14.07 24.19
N ASP A 231 38.64 -13.92 25.16
CA ASP A 231 40.05 -14.34 25.10
C ASP A 231 40.22 -15.52 26.08
#